data_AF-F0TAS8-F1
#
_entry.id   AF-F0TAS8-F1
#
_cell.length_a   1.000
_cell.length_b   1.000
_cell.length_c   1.000
_cell.angle_alpha   90.00
_cell.angle_beta   90.00
_cell.angle_gamma   90.00
#
_symmetry.space_group_name_H-M   'P 1'
#
loop_
_entity.id
_entity.type
_entity.pdbx_description
1 polymer ?
#
loop_
_entity_poly.entity_id
_entity_poly.type
_entity_poly.pdbx_seq_one_letter_code
_entity_poly.pdbx_strand_id
1 'polypeptide(L)'
;MNDLPLEQTWMVLVELLTDLRKKNVEIDPSIPEDIRMAKTTINFYKVNPADPERMKELKRINDFINAVQDKLLDLAENEGKEYRLKWIEKLTKASRGEKIYDAHQEKSKFVVGAPPGFSMVRITFKAPIHEERLQEIAEYHNVIIEFQTDTLIVIYGDKANIQESLKEISSFFKEQIEPV
;
A
#
# COMPACT_ATOMS: atom_id res chain seq x y z
N MET A 1 -5.26 -0.88 -17.98
CA MET A 1 -5.72 -2.28 -17.90
C MET A 1 -6.55 -2.40 -16.64
N ASN A 2 -7.76 -2.97 -16.74
CA ASN A 2 -8.75 -3.01 -15.66
C ASN A 2 -8.13 -3.51 -14.36
N ASP A 3 -8.18 -2.69 -13.30
CA ASP A 3 -7.98 -3.17 -11.95
C ASP A 3 -9.04 -4.26 -11.72
N LEU A 4 -8.60 -5.45 -11.31
CA LEU A 4 -9.53 -6.54 -11.03
C LEU A 4 -10.48 -6.06 -9.93
N PRO A 5 -11.79 -6.38 -9.99
CA PRO A 5 -12.72 -6.09 -8.89
C PRO A 5 -12.16 -6.54 -7.53
N LEU A 6 -11.44 -7.67 -7.52
CA LEU A 6 -10.75 -8.20 -6.34
C LEU A 6 -9.66 -7.28 -5.78
N GLU A 7 -8.94 -6.56 -6.64
CA GLU A 7 -7.90 -5.61 -6.22
C GLU A 7 -8.51 -4.34 -5.65
N GLN A 8 -9.58 -3.82 -6.25
CA GLN A 8 -10.34 -2.69 -5.70
C GLN A 8 -10.97 -3.05 -4.34
N THR A 9 -11.59 -4.24 -4.23
CA THR A 9 -12.14 -4.72 -2.94
C THR A 9 -11.05 -4.83 -1.89
N TRP A 10 -9.90 -5.38 -2.24
CA TRP A 10 -8.75 -5.45 -1.35
C TRP A 10 -8.30 -4.05 -0.87
N MET A 11 -8.26 -3.04 -1.75
CA MET A 11 -7.92 -1.67 -1.37
C MET A 11 -8.94 -1.06 -0.40
N VAL A 12 -10.24 -1.30 -0.59
CA VAL A 12 -11.28 -0.87 0.37
C VAL A 12 -11.06 -1.51 1.74
N LEU A 13 -10.73 -2.81 1.79
CA LEU A 13 -10.47 -3.51 3.06
C LEU A 13 -9.23 -2.98 3.78
N VAL A 14 -8.17 -2.60 3.04
CA VAL A 14 -7.00 -1.94 3.59
C VAL A 14 -7.34 -0.56 4.16
N GLU A 15 -8.19 0.22 3.47
CA GLU A 15 -8.66 1.51 3.96
C GLU A 15 -9.47 1.33 5.26
N LEU A 16 -10.41 0.37 5.30
CA LEU A 16 -11.22 0.06 6.47
C LEU A 16 -10.36 -0.35 7.67
N LEU A 17 -9.42 -1.28 7.47
CA LEU A 17 -8.46 -1.67 8.52
C LEU A 17 -7.69 -0.44 9.05
N THR A 18 -7.24 0.43 8.15
CA THR A 18 -6.47 1.62 8.53
C THR A 18 -7.32 2.61 9.32
N ASP A 19 -8.58 2.79 8.94
CA ASP A 19 -9.51 3.69 9.64
C ASP A 19 -9.88 3.16 11.04
N LEU A 20 -10.15 1.86 11.18
CA LEU A 20 -10.37 1.21 12.47
C LEU A 20 -9.15 1.33 13.41
N ARG A 21 -7.93 1.20 12.88
CA ARG A 21 -6.70 1.43 13.65
C ARG A 21 -6.58 2.87 14.14
N LYS A 22 -6.93 3.86 13.30
CA LYS A 22 -6.94 5.28 13.71
C LYS A 22 -7.96 5.56 14.81
N LYS A 23 -9.02 4.77 14.89
CA LYS A 23 -10.04 4.80 15.94
C LYS A 23 -9.63 4.02 17.20
N ASN A 24 -8.41 3.47 17.25
CA ASN A 24 -7.89 2.63 18.35
C ASN A 24 -8.70 1.35 18.61
N VAL A 25 -9.34 0.81 17.57
CA VAL A 25 -10.00 -0.51 17.65
C VAL A 25 -8.92 -1.60 17.70
N GLU A 26 -9.05 -2.54 18.62
CA GLU A 26 -8.17 -3.72 18.69
C GLU A 26 -8.40 -4.63 17.48
N ILE A 27 -7.32 -4.96 16.77
CA ILE A 27 -7.37 -5.76 15.55
C ILE A 27 -6.68 -7.10 15.79
N ASP A 28 -7.40 -8.20 15.56
CA ASP A 28 -6.84 -9.55 15.59
C ASP A 28 -5.69 -9.68 14.55
N PRO A 29 -4.52 -10.23 14.93
CA PRO A 29 -3.36 -10.37 14.04
C PRO A 29 -3.63 -11.16 12.75
N SER A 30 -4.62 -12.04 12.72
CA SER A 30 -5.01 -12.78 11.51
C SER A 30 -5.56 -11.88 10.41
N ILE A 31 -6.20 -10.75 10.75
CA ILE A 31 -6.79 -9.82 9.76
C ILE A 31 -5.72 -9.22 8.83
N PRO A 32 -4.66 -8.53 9.33
CA PRO A 32 -3.62 -8.00 8.47
C PRO A 32 -2.77 -9.10 7.78
N GLU A 33 -2.72 -10.31 8.34
CA GLU A 33 -2.10 -11.47 7.69
C GLU A 33 -2.91 -11.93 6.46
N ASP A 34 -4.22 -12.14 6.64
CA ASP A 34 -5.15 -12.54 5.57
C ASP A 34 -5.18 -11.48 4.45
N ILE A 35 -5.19 -10.19 4.78
CA ILE A 35 -5.09 -9.08 3.81
C ILE A 35 -3.80 -9.19 2.98
N ARG A 36 -2.67 -9.47 3.63
CA ARG A 36 -1.37 -9.60 2.94
C ARG A 36 -1.33 -10.83 2.05
N MET A 37 -1.90 -11.94 2.53
CA MET A 37 -1.99 -13.18 1.78
C MET A 37 -2.87 -12.99 0.54
N ALA A 38 -4.03 -12.35 0.69
CA ALA A 38 -4.88 -11.97 -0.44
C ALA A 38 -4.11 -11.16 -1.49
N LYS A 39 -3.33 -10.13 -1.10
CA LYS A 39 -2.54 -9.33 -2.05
C LYS A 39 -1.51 -10.18 -2.79
N THR A 40 -0.85 -11.08 -2.07
CA THR A 40 0.17 -11.96 -2.63
C THR A 40 -0.45 -12.90 -3.68
N THR A 41 -1.59 -13.51 -3.35
CA THR A 41 -2.31 -14.39 -4.25
C THR A 41 -2.91 -13.64 -5.46
N ILE A 42 -3.44 -12.42 -5.26
CA ILE A 42 -3.89 -11.54 -6.35
C ILE A 42 -2.74 -11.23 -7.30
N ASN A 43 -1.56 -10.87 -6.77
CA ASN A 43 -0.39 -10.57 -7.60
C ASN A 43 0.06 -11.82 -8.38
N PHE A 44 0.07 -12.99 -7.73
CA PHE A 44 0.38 -14.26 -8.39
C PHE A 44 -0.58 -14.58 -9.54
N TYR A 45 -1.88 -14.40 -9.33
CA TYR A 45 -2.91 -14.55 -10.36
C TYR A 45 -2.70 -13.58 -11.54
N LYS A 46 -2.41 -12.31 -11.25
CA LYS A 46 -2.20 -11.26 -12.27
C LYS A 46 -1.02 -11.51 -13.19
N VAL A 47 -0.05 -12.35 -12.82
CA VAL A 47 1.10 -12.67 -13.69
C VAL A 47 0.64 -13.35 -14.98
N ASN A 48 -0.26 -14.33 -14.89
CA ASN A 48 -0.85 -15.00 -16.04
C ASN A 48 -2.26 -15.55 -15.69
N PRO A 49 -3.32 -14.74 -15.85
CA PRO A 49 -4.68 -15.14 -15.50
C PRO A 49 -5.24 -16.34 -16.28
N ALA A 50 -4.67 -16.65 -17.45
CA ALA A 50 -5.10 -17.77 -18.30
C ALA A 50 -4.44 -19.11 -17.91
N ASP A 51 -3.52 -19.11 -16.94
CA ASP A 51 -2.87 -20.32 -16.45
C ASP A 51 -3.83 -21.13 -15.54
N PRO A 52 -4.06 -22.44 -15.81
CA PRO A 52 -4.97 -23.27 -15.02
C PRO A 52 -4.61 -23.40 -13.54
N GLU A 53 -3.33 -23.41 -13.18
CA GLU A 53 -2.91 -23.47 -11.78
C GLU A 53 -3.20 -22.14 -11.07
N ARG A 54 -2.98 -21.02 -11.77
CA ARG A 54 -3.32 -19.69 -11.22
C ARG A 54 -4.82 -19.47 -11.11
N MET A 55 -5.63 -20.00 -12.02
CA MET A 55 -7.09 -19.92 -11.93
C MET A 55 -7.64 -20.57 -10.66
N LYS A 56 -7.03 -21.67 -10.18
CA LYS A 56 -7.44 -22.32 -8.93
C LYS A 56 -7.30 -21.40 -7.71
N GLU A 57 -6.34 -20.48 -7.76
CA GLU A 57 -6.11 -19.52 -6.68
C GLU A 57 -7.23 -18.46 -6.54
N LEU A 58 -8.12 -18.30 -7.53
CA LEU A 58 -9.27 -17.38 -7.42
C LEU A 58 -10.16 -17.71 -6.23
N LYS A 59 -10.39 -18.99 -5.98
CA LYS A 59 -11.15 -19.43 -4.81
C LYS A 59 -10.47 -18.96 -3.53
N ARG A 60 -9.16 -19.18 -3.43
CA ARG A 60 -8.35 -18.80 -2.28
C ARG A 60 -8.34 -17.29 -2.05
N ILE A 61 -8.29 -16.49 -3.12
CA ILE A 61 -8.42 -15.02 -3.04
C ILE A 61 -9.77 -14.63 -2.42
N ASN A 62 -10.86 -15.22 -2.91
CA ASN A 62 -12.21 -14.95 -2.38
C ASN A 62 -12.34 -15.38 -0.91
N ASP A 63 -11.77 -16.53 -0.54
CA ASP A 63 -11.79 -17.01 0.84
C ASP A 63 -11.10 -16.01 1.79
N PHE A 64 -9.93 -15.48 1.43
CA PHE A 64 -9.26 -14.44 2.21
C PHE A 64 -10.04 -13.12 2.25
N ILE A 65 -10.54 -12.65 1.10
CA ILE A 65 -11.31 -11.41 1.03
C ILE A 65 -12.57 -11.49 1.90
N ASN A 66 -13.32 -12.58 1.82
CA ASN A 66 -14.54 -12.77 2.60
C ASN A 66 -14.24 -12.86 4.10
N ALA A 67 -13.23 -13.65 4.49
CA ALA A 67 -12.84 -13.77 5.90
C ALA A 67 -12.42 -12.42 6.51
N VAL A 68 -11.67 -11.61 5.75
CA VAL A 68 -11.30 -10.25 6.18
C VAL A 68 -12.52 -9.34 6.23
N GLN A 69 -13.36 -9.37 5.20
CA GLN A 69 -14.53 -8.53 5.10
C GLN A 69 -15.48 -8.75 6.27
N ASP A 70 -15.79 -10.00 6.60
CA ASP A 70 -16.67 -10.35 7.70
C ASP A 70 -16.11 -9.81 9.04
N LYS A 71 -14.85 -10.15 9.36
CA LYS A 71 -14.18 -9.66 10.58
C LYS A 71 -14.16 -8.13 10.68
N LEU A 72 -13.85 -7.43 9.59
CA LEU A 72 -13.76 -5.97 9.59
C LEU A 72 -15.13 -5.29 9.66
N LEU A 73 -16.15 -5.85 9.01
CA LEU A 73 -17.52 -5.31 9.06
C LEU A 73 -18.17 -5.53 10.43
N ASP A 74 -17.82 -6.62 11.12
CA ASP A 74 -18.24 -6.85 12.51
C ASP A 74 -17.62 -5.80 13.45
N LEU A 75 -16.32 -5.52 13.30
CA LEU A 75 -15.67 -4.43 14.03
C LEU A 75 -16.27 -3.06 13.68
N ALA A 76 -16.63 -2.84 12.41
CA ALA A 76 -17.29 -1.61 11.97
C ALA A 76 -18.71 -1.45 12.53
N GLU A 77 -19.46 -2.53 12.76
CA GLU A 77 -20.79 -2.46 13.42
C GLU A 77 -20.67 -1.89 14.83
N ASN A 78 -19.60 -2.24 15.56
CA ASN A 78 -19.34 -1.71 16.92
C ASN A 78 -19.08 -0.19 16.93
N GLU A 79 -18.55 0.36 15.84
CA GLU A 79 -18.36 1.81 15.65
C GLU A 79 -19.66 2.53 15.25
N GLY A 80 -20.70 1.78 14.87
CA GLY A 80 -22.02 2.29 14.54
C GLY A 80 -22.53 1.84 13.16
N LYS A 81 -23.85 1.70 13.06
CA LYS A 81 -24.53 1.23 11.84
C LYS A 81 -24.22 2.08 10.60
N GLU A 82 -24.21 3.40 10.75
CA GLU A 82 -23.90 4.32 9.65
C GLU A 82 -22.45 4.14 9.16
N TYR A 83 -21.53 3.90 10.10
CA TYR A 83 -20.13 3.62 9.77
C TYR A 83 -19.99 2.34 8.97
N ARG A 84 -20.62 1.24 9.42
CA ARG A 84 -20.63 -0.02 8.66
C ARG A 84 -21.27 0.13 7.27
N LEU A 85 -22.40 0.82 7.17
CA LEU A 85 -23.12 1.01 5.90
C LEU A 85 -22.27 1.73 4.86
N LYS A 86 -21.51 2.76 5.26
CA LYS A 86 -20.54 3.45 4.40
C LYS A 86 -19.53 2.48 3.77
N TRP A 87 -19.02 1.53 4.55
CA TRP A 87 -18.05 0.55 4.06
C TRP A 87 -18.68 -0.51 3.17
N ILE A 88 -19.88 -0.97 3.51
CA ILE A 88 -20.66 -1.88 2.64
C ILE A 88 -20.91 -1.25 1.27
N GLU A 89 -21.25 0.03 1.23
CA GLU A 89 -21.45 0.75 -0.02
C GLU A 89 -20.17 0.77 -0.86
N LYS A 90 -19.02 1.11 -0.27
CA LYS A 90 -17.72 1.08 -0.97
C LYS A 90 -17.37 -0.33 -1.46
N LEU A 91 -17.51 -1.36 -0.64
CA LEU A 91 -17.24 -2.75 -1.02
C LEU A 91 -18.16 -3.22 -2.16
N THR A 92 -19.42 -2.81 -2.13
CA THR A 92 -20.40 -3.12 -3.19
C THR A 92 -19.98 -2.49 -4.52
N LYS A 93 -19.55 -1.22 -4.52
CA LYS A 93 -19.03 -0.56 -5.72
C LYS A 93 -17.76 -1.26 -6.25
N ALA A 94 -16.82 -1.59 -5.36
CA ALA A 94 -15.57 -2.25 -5.73
C ALA A 94 -15.81 -3.64 -6.37
N SER A 95 -16.69 -4.44 -5.78
CA SER A 95 -17.05 -5.78 -6.28
C SER A 95 -17.75 -5.76 -7.65
N ARG A 96 -18.43 -4.65 -7.99
CA ARG A 96 -19.02 -4.43 -9.34
C ARG A 96 -17.98 -3.98 -10.38
N GLY A 97 -16.72 -3.81 -9.98
CA GLY A 97 -15.65 -3.34 -10.84
C GLY A 97 -15.61 -1.82 -11.01
N GLU A 98 -16.32 -1.07 -10.16
CA GLU A 98 -16.15 0.38 -10.12
C GLU A 98 -14.75 0.70 -9.60
N LYS A 99 -14.07 1.63 -10.27
CA LYS A 99 -12.74 2.08 -9.86
C LYS A 99 -12.89 3.10 -8.73
N ILE A 100 -12.58 2.68 -7.51
CA ILE A 100 -12.64 3.53 -6.31
C ILE A 100 -11.28 4.20 -6.07
N TYR A 101 -10.19 3.49 -6.35
CA TYR A 101 -8.83 4.01 -6.18
C TYR A 101 -8.02 3.85 -7.47
N ASP A 102 -7.04 4.73 -7.64
CA ASP A 102 -5.99 4.55 -8.62
C ASP A 102 -4.96 3.53 -8.11
N ALA A 103 -4.87 2.38 -8.77
CA ALA A 103 -3.74 1.48 -8.55
C ALA A 103 -2.45 2.18 -9.03
N HIS A 104 -1.51 2.46 -8.11
CA HIS A 104 -0.18 2.93 -8.50
C HIS A 104 0.53 1.81 -9.26
N GLN A 105 0.76 2.05 -10.56
CA GLN A 105 1.26 1.06 -11.51
C GLN A 105 2.78 0.87 -11.50
N GLU A 106 3.51 1.48 -10.56
CA GLU A 106 4.94 1.26 -10.51
C GLU A 106 5.24 -0.15 -10.00
N LYS A 107 5.54 -1.03 -10.96
CA LYS A 107 6.16 -2.33 -10.68
C LYS A 107 7.35 -2.07 -9.78
N SER A 108 7.32 -2.66 -8.58
CA SER A 108 8.47 -2.61 -7.70
C SER A 108 9.64 -3.30 -8.40
N LYS A 109 10.54 -2.52 -9.01
CA LYS A 109 11.80 -3.03 -9.53
C LYS A 109 12.70 -3.32 -8.34
N PHE A 110 13.35 -4.48 -8.35
CA PHE A 110 14.37 -4.79 -7.38
C PHE A 110 15.50 -3.78 -7.57
N VAL A 111 15.84 -3.03 -6.53
CA VAL A 111 16.97 -2.11 -6.57
C VAL A 111 18.22 -2.93 -6.33
N VAL A 112 19.08 -2.98 -7.32
CA VAL A 112 20.40 -3.60 -7.22
C VAL A 112 21.40 -2.51 -6.83
N GLY A 113 22.33 -2.81 -5.91
CA GLY A 113 23.42 -1.88 -5.56
C GLY A 113 23.44 -1.34 -4.13
N ALA A 114 22.56 -1.79 -3.23
CA ALA A 114 22.67 -1.42 -1.82
C ALA A 114 24.06 -1.78 -1.26
N PRO A 115 24.80 -0.82 -0.66
CA PRO A 115 26.08 -1.12 -0.04
C PRO A 115 25.93 -2.23 1.02
N PRO A 116 26.86 -3.20 1.08
CA PRO A 116 26.80 -4.27 2.06
C PRO A 116 26.69 -3.73 3.49
N GLY A 117 25.72 -4.22 4.24
CA GLY A 117 25.47 -3.80 5.63
C GLY A 117 24.47 -2.65 5.78
N PHE A 118 24.06 -1.98 4.71
CA PHE A 118 23.06 -0.91 4.78
C PHE A 118 21.63 -1.44 4.65
N SER A 119 20.72 -0.82 5.39
CA SER A 119 19.28 -0.94 5.14
C SER A 119 18.92 -0.08 3.91
N MET A 120 17.76 -0.36 3.31
CA MET A 120 17.27 0.43 2.18
C MET A 120 15.77 0.70 2.23
N VAL A 121 15.36 1.85 1.72
CA VAL A 121 13.95 2.20 1.47
C VAL A 121 13.83 2.86 0.09
N ARG A 122 12.78 2.52 -0.65
CA ARG A 122 12.45 3.16 -1.93
C ARG A 122 11.23 4.04 -1.77
N ILE A 123 11.29 5.24 -2.34
CA ILE A 123 10.22 6.23 -2.30
C ILE A 123 9.85 6.64 -3.72
N THR A 124 8.55 6.60 -4.03
CA THR A 124 7.99 7.18 -5.25
C THR A 124 7.19 8.43 -4.88
N PHE A 125 7.54 9.57 -5.47
CA PHE A 125 6.79 10.82 -5.42
C PHE A 125 5.72 10.89 -6.52
N LYS A 126 4.66 11.68 -6.33
CA LYS A 126 3.64 11.92 -7.36
C LYS A 126 4.14 12.83 -8.48
N ALA A 127 5.02 13.76 -8.15
CA ALA A 127 5.64 14.71 -9.08
C ALA A 127 7.16 14.73 -8.89
N PRO A 128 7.93 15.13 -9.92
CA PRO A 128 9.38 15.27 -9.83
C PRO A 128 9.83 16.07 -8.61
N ILE A 129 10.91 15.63 -7.97
CA ILE A 129 11.58 16.37 -6.89
C ILE A 129 12.98 16.77 -7.31
N HIS A 130 13.35 18.02 -7.06
CA HIS A 130 14.69 18.50 -7.35
C HIS A 130 15.69 17.95 -6.33
N GLU A 131 16.85 17.50 -6.80
CA GLU A 131 17.94 16.92 -6.00
C GLU A 131 18.37 17.83 -4.84
N GLU A 132 18.42 19.14 -5.08
CA GLU A 132 18.75 20.16 -4.07
C GLU A 132 17.88 20.05 -2.81
N ARG A 133 16.61 19.63 -2.94
CA ARG A 133 15.70 19.49 -1.78
C ARG A 133 16.03 18.29 -0.89
N LEU A 134 16.75 17.31 -1.43
CA LEU A 134 17.09 16.07 -0.74
C LEU A 134 18.55 16.04 -0.28
N GLN A 135 19.41 16.90 -0.84
CA GLN A 135 20.82 16.94 -0.51
C GLN A 135 21.07 17.28 0.96
N GLU A 136 20.40 18.30 1.50
CA GLU A 136 20.56 18.69 2.92
C GLU A 136 20.15 17.55 3.86
N ILE A 137 19.09 16.81 3.51
CA ILE A 137 18.61 15.65 4.27
C ILE A 137 19.64 14.52 4.24
N ALA A 138 20.20 14.24 3.06
CA ALA A 138 21.22 13.21 2.89
C ALA A 138 22.45 13.48 3.76
N GLU A 139 22.92 14.73 3.75
CA GLU A 139 24.08 15.18 4.53
C GLU A 139 23.79 15.18 6.04
N TYR A 140 22.64 15.73 6.46
CA TYR A 140 22.31 15.88 7.89
C TYR A 140 22.07 14.54 8.58
N HIS A 141 21.36 13.61 7.93
CA HIS A 141 21.05 12.30 8.50
C HIS A 141 22.07 11.22 8.13
N ASN A 142 23.13 11.56 7.41
CA ASN A 142 24.16 10.63 6.95
C ASN A 142 23.55 9.40 6.25
N VAL A 143 22.80 9.67 5.18
CA VAL A 143 22.21 8.66 4.28
C VAL A 143 22.66 8.92 2.85
N ILE A 144 22.66 7.87 2.04
CA ILE A 144 22.87 7.98 0.61
C ILE A 144 21.49 8.03 -0.05
N ILE A 145 21.22 9.06 -0.85
CA ILE A 145 19.99 9.16 -1.65
C ILE A 145 20.35 9.06 -3.12
N GLU A 146 19.85 8.04 -3.80
CA GLU A 146 20.04 7.84 -5.23
C GLU A 146 18.73 8.06 -5.99
N PHE A 147 18.77 8.91 -7.01
CA PHE A 147 17.69 9.05 -7.97
C PHE A 147 17.73 7.93 -8.99
N GLN A 148 16.64 7.17 -9.07
CA GLN A 148 16.42 6.16 -10.12
C GLN A 148 15.63 6.76 -11.29
N THR A 149 14.72 7.70 -11.00
CA THR A 149 14.03 8.61 -11.94
C THR A 149 13.74 9.92 -11.21
N ASP A 150 13.22 10.93 -11.91
CA ASP A 150 12.84 12.22 -11.31
C ASP A 150 11.80 12.10 -10.17
N THR A 151 11.06 10.99 -10.12
CA THR A 151 10.02 10.70 -9.12
C THR A 151 10.41 9.56 -8.17
N LEU A 152 11.48 8.83 -8.45
CA LEU A 152 11.83 7.60 -7.72
C LEU A 152 13.21 7.73 -7.11
N ILE A 153 13.28 7.67 -5.79
CA ILE A 153 14.55 7.67 -5.06
C ILE A 153 14.72 6.41 -4.22
N VAL A 154 15.97 6.09 -3.93
CA VAL A 154 16.37 5.03 -3.01
C VAL A 154 17.26 5.62 -1.93
N ILE A 155 16.94 5.33 -0.67
CA ILE A 155 17.69 5.78 0.49
C ILE A 155 18.41 4.58 1.09
N TYR A 156 19.72 4.70 1.28
CA TYR A 156 20.56 3.72 1.95
C TYR A 156 21.19 4.31 3.21
N GLY A 157 21.31 3.48 4.24
CA GLY A 157 21.97 3.83 5.48
C GLY A 157 21.58 2.89 6.60
N ASP A 158 21.96 3.23 7.82
CA ASP A 158 21.49 2.50 8.99
C ASP A 158 20.00 2.76 9.24
N LYS A 159 19.33 1.78 9.87
CA LYS A 159 17.88 1.81 10.09
C LYS A 159 17.41 3.11 10.78
N ALA A 160 18.17 3.61 11.76
CA ALA A 160 17.83 4.84 12.47
C ALA A 160 17.90 6.08 11.56
N ASN A 161 18.98 6.21 10.78
CA ASN A 161 19.20 7.32 9.87
C ASN A 161 18.14 7.36 8.76
N ILE A 162 17.77 6.20 8.22
CA ILE A 162 16.66 6.08 7.26
C ILE A 162 15.36 6.55 7.90
N GLN A 163 15.07 6.16 9.15
CA GLN A 163 13.85 6.57 9.83
C GLN A 163 13.77 8.08 10.04
N GLU A 164 14.86 8.74 10.44
CA GLU A 164 14.88 10.20 10.60
C GLU A 164 14.77 10.92 9.25
N SER A 165 15.51 10.47 8.23
CA SER A 165 15.41 11.01 6.86
C SER A 165 13.98 10.92 6.32
N LEU A 166 13.30 9.79 6.55
CA LEU A 166 11.91 9.59 6.13
C LEU A 166 10.93 10.55 6.80
N LYS A 167 11.16 10.94 8.06
CA LYS A 167 10.30 11.92 8.73
C LYS A 167 10.39 13.28 8.06
N GLU A 168 11.58 13.69 7.65
CA GLU A 168 11.77 14.98 6.99
C GLU A 168 11.23 14.99 5.56
N ILE A 169 11.54 13.94 4.79
CA ILE A 169 11.00 13.71 3.44
C ILE A 169 9.47 13.60 3.46
N SER A 170 8.88 13.19 4.60
CA SER A 170 7.41 13.09 4.74
C SER A 170 6.69 14.42 4.46
N SER A 171 7.37 15.56 4.66
CA SER A 171 6.83 16.89 4.40
C SER A 171 6.55 17.13 2.91
N PHE A 172 7.40 16.62 2.02
CA PHE A 172 7.27 16.80 0.57
C PHE A 172 6.04 16.10 -0.01
N PHE A 173 5.58 15.00 0.60
CA PHE A 173 4.33 14.37 0.14
C PHE A 173 3.11 15.23 0.45
N LYS A 174 3.13 16.03 1.52
CA LYS A 174 2.01 16.92 1.86
C LYS A 174 1.85 18.01 0.80
N GLU A 175 2.95 18.58 0.34
CA GLU A 175 2.98 19.57 -0.75
C GLU A 175 2.42 19.00 -2.07
N GLN A 176 2.60 17.69 -2.30
CA GLN A 176 2.09 17.00 -3.51
C GLN A 176 0.64 16.49 -3.36
N ILE A 177 -0.01 16.73 -2.22
CA ILE A 177 -1.43 16.38 -2.00
C ILE A 177 -2.34 17.60 -2.25
N GLU A 178 -1.81 18.82 -2.17
CA GLU A 178 -2.58 20.04 -2.47
C GLU A 178 -2.65 20.28 -3.98
N PRO A 179 -3.84 20.52 -4.55
CA PRO A 179 -3.97 20.88 -5.95
C PRO A 179 -3.42 22.30 -6.16
N VAL A 180 -2.56 22.46 -7.17
CA VAL A 180 -2.30 23.77 -7.81
C VAL A 180 -3.56 24.21 -8.57
#